data_AF-A0A218XPK1-F1
#
_entry.id   AF-A0A218XPK1-F1
#
_cell.length_a   1.000
_cell.length_b   1.000
_cell.length_c   1.000
_cell.angle_alpha   90.00
_cell.angle_beta   90.00
_cell.angle_gamma   90.00
#
_symmetry.space_group_name_H-M   'P 1'
#
loop_
_entity.id
_entity.type
_entity.pdbx_description
1 polymer ?
#
loop_
_entity_poly.entity_id
_entity_poly.type
_entity_poly.pdbx_seq_one_letter_code
_entity_poly.pdbx_strand_id
1 'polypeptide(L)'
;MLLATDEDGKHMNEMDIADKILGLLIGGHDTASAARTFIVKYLAELPHIYNEVYKASGIAIAKAPGELLNWDDIQKMKYSWNVGCEVMRLALPLQGAFP
;
A
#
# COMPACT_ATOMS: atom_id res chain seq x y z
N MET A 1 -7.28 -17.06 -22.52
CA MET A 1 -5.91 -17.51 -22.78
C MET A 1 -4.98 -16.47 -22.17
N LEU A 2 -4.13 -16.88 -21.22
CA LEU A 2 -3.18 -15.99 -20.56
C LEU A 2 -1.91 -15.90 -21.43
N LEU A 3 -1.42 -14.68 -21.68
CA LEU A 3 -0.27 -14.45 -22.56
C LEU A 3 0.76 -13.61 -21.83
N ALA A 4 1.97 -14.17 -21.66
CA ALA A 4 3.14 -13.49 -21.16
C ALA A 4 4.40 -14.10 -21.79
N THR A 5 5.46 -13.31 -21.85
CA THR A 5 6.80 -13.76 -22.27
C THR A 5 7.79 -13.59 -21.13
N ASP A 6 8.79 -14.46 -21.06
CA ASP A 6 9.93 -14.28 -20.16
C ASP A 6 10.91 -13.21 -20.69
N GLU A 7 12.03 -13.04 -19.99
CA GLU A 7 13.07 -12.05 -20.32
C GLU A 7 13.75 -12.32 -21.68
N ASP A 8 13.72 -13.57 -22.15
CA ASP A 8 14.23 -13.99 -23.46
C ASP A 8 13.16 -13.90 -24.57
N GLY A 9 11.95 -13.43 -24.25
CA GLY A 9 10.84 -13.29 -25.19
C GLY A 9 10.10 -14.59 -25.48
N LYS A 10 10.36 -15.66 -24.72
CA LYS A 10 9.70 -16.96 -24.91
C LYS A 10 8.35 -16.99 -24.20
N HIS A 11 7.34 -17.55 -24.86
CA HIS A 11 6.01 -17.71 -24.27
C HIS A 11 6.03 -18.57 -23.01
N MET A 12 5.40 -18.06 -21.96
CA MET A 12 5.24 -18.75 -20.69
C MET A 12 4.08 -19.75 -20.73
N ASN A 13 4.18 -20.81 -19.93
CA ASN A 13 3.07 -21.73 -19.70
C ASN A 13 1.94 -21.02 -18.95
N GLU A 14 0.68 -21.25 -19.34
CA GLU A 14 -0.48 -20.65 -18.67
C GLU A 14 -0.52 -20.95 -17.16
N MET A 15 -0.09 -22.15 -16.74
CA MET A 15 -0.03 -22.51 -15.32
C MET A 15 0.99 -21.65 -14.57
N ASP A 16 2.16 -21.41 -15.15
CA ASP A 16 3.20 -20.56 -14.54
C ASP A 16 2.72 -19.10 -14.45
N ILE A 17 1.97 -18.62 -15.46
CA ILE A 17 1.37 -17.28 -15.43
C ILE A 17 0.32 -17.21 -14.32
N ALA A 18 -0.53 -18.22 -14.19
CA ALA A 18 -1.55 -18.28 -13.15
C ALA A 18 -0.93 -18.30 -11.74
N ASP A 19 0.13 -19.09 -11.55
CA ASP A 19 0.86 -19.17 -10.27
C ASP A 19 1.51 -17.83 -9.91
N LYS A 20 2.08 -17.11 -10.89
CA LYS A 20 2.60 -15.75 -10.66
C LYS A 20 1.49 -14.76 -10.27
N ILE A 21 0.34 -14.80 -10.95
CA ILE A 21 -0.81 -13.94 -10.61
C ILE A 21 -1.29 -14.25 -9.19
N LEU A 22 -1.40 -15.53 -8.83
CA LEU A 22 -1.81 -15.94 -7.50
C LEU A 22 -0.81 -15.49 -6.43
N GLY A 23 0.49 -15.66 -6.68
CA GLY A 23 1.56 -15.19 -5.79
C GLY A 23 1.52 -13.67 -5.57
N LEU A 24 1.29 -12.89 -6.64
CA LEU A 24 1.13 -11.43 -6.55
C LEU A 24 -0.12 -11.05 -5.75
N LEU A 25 -1.23 -11.75 -5.95
CA LEU A 25 -2.47 -11.51 -5.23
C LEU A 25 -2.30 -11.74 -3.73
N ILE A 26 -1.74 -12.90 -3.35
CA ILE A 26 -1.52 -13.26 -1.93
C ILE A 26 -0.52 -12.29 -1.31
N GLY A 27 0.64 -12.10 -1.95
CA GLY A 27 1.70 -11.24 -1.44
C GLY A 27 1.29 -9.78 -1.28
N GLY A 28 0.47 -9.26 -2.22
CA GLY A 28 -0.05 -7.90 -2.16
C GLY A 28 -1.21 -7.73 -1.19
N HIS A 29 -2.08 -8.74 -1.05
CA HIS A 29 -3.28 -8.64 -0.21
C HIS A 29 -2.94 -8.70 1.28
N ASP A 30 -2.23 -9.74 1.73
CA ASP A 30 -2.07 -10.00 3.16
C ASP A 30 -1.17 -8.95 3.82
N THR A 31 -0.09 -8.59 3.14
CA THR A 31 0.85 -7.55 3.61
C THR A 31 0.17 -6.17 3.69
N ALA A 32 -0.56 -5.77 2.64
CA ALA A 32 -1.27 -4.48 2.63
C ALA A 32 -2.44 -4.46 3.62
N SER A 33 -3.13 -5.58 3.82
CA SER A 33 -4.22 -5.70 4.80
C SER A 33 -3.71 -5.53 6.23
N ALA A 34 -2.62 -6.20 6.59
CA ALA A 34 -1.99 -6.05 7.90
C ALA A 34 -1.46 -4.63 8.12
N ALA A 35 -0.75 -4.04 7.14
CA ALA A 35 -0.28 -2.66 7.23
C ALA A 35 -1.44 -1.67 7.47
N ARG A 36 -2.52 -1.77 6.70
CA ARG A 36 -3.73 -0.94 6.89
C ARG A 36 -4.32 -1.11 8.28
N THR A 37 -4.41 -2.34 8.78
CA THR A 37 -4.95 -2.65 10.10
C THR A 37 -4.15 -1.96 11.21
N PHE A 38 -2.82 -2.06 11.17
CA PHE A 38 -1.97 -1.39 12.15
C PHE A 38 -1.99 0.13 12.04
N ILE A 39 -2.09 0.69 10.83
CA ILE A 39 -2.27 2.13 10.63
C ILE A 39 -3.54 2.59 11.36
N VAL A 40 -4.68 1.93 11.10
CA VAL A 40 -5.95 2.28 11.76
C VAL A 40 -5.85 2.15 13.27
N LYS A 41 -5.24 1.06 13.76
CA LYS A 41 -5.02 0.84 15.20
C LYS A 41 -4.23 1.99 15.84
N TYR A 42 -3.04 2.31 15.30
CA TYR A 42 -2.19 3.34 15.90
C TYR A 42 -2.78 4.73 15.79
N LEU A 43 -3.50 5.05 14.70
CA LEU A 43 -4.22 6.31 14.59
C LEU A 43 -5.35 6.43 15.63
N ALA A 44 -6.03 5.33 15.95
CA ALA A 44 -7.04 5.31 17.00
C ALA A 44 -6.44 5.46 18.41
N GLU A 45 -5.26 4.88 18.66
CA GLU A 45 -4.55 4.98 19.95
C GLU A 45 -3.83 6.32 20.13
N LEU A 46 -3.46 7.01 19.04
CA LEU A 46 -2.65 8.24 19.03
C LEU A 46 -3.42 9.40 18.35
N PRO A 47 -4.41 10.00 19.03
CA PRO A 47 -5.28 11.02 18.43
C PRO A 47 -4.55 12.29 17.98
N HIS A 48 -3.40 12.60 18.58
CA HIS A 48 -2.55 13.72 18.14
C HIS A 48 -1.93 13.44 16.76
N ILE A 49 -1.48 12.21 16.48
CA ILE A 49 -0.99 11.80 15.17
C ILE A 49 -2.13 11.76 14.16
N TYR A 50 -3.30 11.26 14.55
CA TYR A 50 -4.51 11.30 13.71
C TYR A 50 -4.83 12.73 13.24
N ASN A 51 -4.80 13.71 14.15
CA ASN A 51 -5.06 15.11 13.80
C ASN A 51 -4.02 15.66 12.81
N GLU A 52 -2.75 15.30 12.95
CA GLU A 52 -1.71 15.73 11.99
C GLU A 52 -1.88 15.05 10.63
N VAL A 53 -2.25 13.76 10.59
CA VAL A 53 -2.61 13.06 9.35
C VAL A 53 -3.84 13.71 8.69
N TYR A 54 -4.84 14.08 9.50
CA TYR A 54 -6.05 14.75 9.01
C TYR A 54 -5.73 16.11 8.37
N LYS A 55 -4.86 16.90 9.01
CA LYS A 55 -4.34 18.15 8.42
C LYS A 55 -3.57 17.90 7.11
N ALA A 56 -2.73 16.86 7.06
CA ALA A 56 -2.00 16.47 5.86
C ALA A 56 -2.94 16.01 4.73
N SER A 57 -4.07 15.38 5.06
CA SER A 57 -5.15 15.09 4.12
C SER A 57 -5.94 16.31 3.68
N GLY A 58 -5.61 17.52 4.16
CA GLY A 58 -6.14 18.79 3.66
C GLY A 58 -5.96 18.97 2.15
N ILE A 59 -4.95 18.32 1.54
CA ILE A 59 -4.79 18.25 0.08
C ILE A 59 -6.00 17.57 -0.56
N ALA A 60 -6.50 16.48 0.02
CA ALA A 60 -7.71 15.79 -0.43
C ALA A 60 -8.97 16.63 -0.20
N ILE A 61 -9.02 17.38 0.91
CA ILE A 61 -10.16 18.23 1.29
C ILE A 61 -10.26 19.47 0.41
N ALA A 62 -9.14 19.99 -0.11
CA ALA A 62 -9.11 21.14 -1.00
C ALA A 62 -9.62 20.83 -2.42
N LYS A 63 -9.83 19.54 -2.74
CA LYS A 63 -10.33 19.12 -4.06
C LYS A 63 -11.84 19.31 -4.18
N ALA A 64 -12.32 19.47 -5.40
CA ALA A 64 -13.75 19.62 -5.63
C ALA A 64 -14.51 18.34 -5.22
N PRO A 65 -15.78 18.44 -4.77
CA PRO A 65 -16.59 17.27 -4.48
C PRO A 65 -16.65 16.32 -5.68
N GLY A 66 -16.23 15.07 -5.50
CA GLY A 66 -16.16 14.06 -6.55
C GLY A 66 -14.82 13.97 -7.30
N GLU A 67 -13.88 14.86 -7.02
CA GLU A 67 -12.54 14.80 -7.60
C GLU A 67 -11.63 13.85 -6.78
N LEU A 68 -11.04 12.87 -7.46
CA LEU A 68 -10.15 11.88 -6.83
C LEU A 68 -8.73 12.41 -6.65
N LEU A 69 -8.00 11.82 -5.70
CA LEU A 69 -6.56 12.05 -5.55
C LEU A 69 -5.81 11.56 -6.78
N ASN A 70 -4.93 12.40 -7.32
CA ASN A 70 -3.98 12.02 -8.35
C ASN A 70 -2.62 11.66 -7.72
N TRP A 71 -1.68 11.20 -8.55
CA TRP A 71 -0.35 10.80 -8.09
C TRP A 71 0.44 11.94 -7.43
N ASP A 72 0.36 13.15 -7.98
CA ASP A 72 1.03 14.34 -7.45
C ASP A 72 0.48 14.75 -6.07
N ASP A 73 -0.83 14.61 -5.86
CA ASP A 73 -1.48 14.83 -4.56
C ASP A 73 -0.94 13.86 -3.51
N ILE A 74 -0.84 12.56 -3.85
CA ILE A 74 -0.33 11.52 -2.94
C ILE A 74 1.13 11.80 -2.57
N GLN A 75 1.95 12.22 -3.53
CA GLN A 75 3.36 12.57 -3.27
C GLN A 75 3.54 13.77 -2.33
N LYS A 76 2.55 14.68 -2.28
CA LYS A 76 2.56 15.84 -1.37
C LYS A 76 2.15 15.48 0.07
N MET A 77 1.50 14.34 0.31
CA MET A 77 1.07 13.87 1.64
C MET A 77 2.22 13.25 2.46
N LYS A 78 3.33 14.00 2.61
CA LYS A 78 4.58 13.51 3.25
C LYS A 78 4.39 13.01 4.67
N TYR A 79 3.56 13.68 5.47
CA TYR A 79 3.32 13.26 6.86
C TYR A 79 2.58 11.92 6.92
N SER A 80 1.55 11.73 6.08
CA SER A 80 0.82 10.46 5.98
C SER A 80 1.74 9.32 5.55
N TRP A 81 2.67 9.59 4.61
CA TRP A 81 3.70 8.61 4.20
C TRP A 81 4.62 8.23 5.37
N ASN A 82 5.11 9.22 6.13
CA ASN A 82 5.97 8.97 7.29
C ASN A 82 5.27 8.12 8.36
N VAL A 83 3.98 8.37 8.61
CA VAL A 83 3.18 7.52 9.52
C VAL A 83 3.10 6.09 9.00
N GLY A 84 2.84 5.90 7.70
CA GLY A 84 2.85 4.57 7.08
C GLY A 84 4.19 3.85 7.26
N CYS A 85 5.30 4.54 7.01
CA CYS A 85 6.65 4.01 7.25
C CYS A 85 6.89 3.64 8.71
N GLU A 86 6.46 4.48 9.64
CA GLU A 86 6.64 4.24 11.07
C GLU A 86 5.80 3.06 11.56
N VAL A 87 4.57 2.92 11.06
CA VAL A 87 3.76 1.73 11.34
C VAL A 87 4.45 0.47 10.84
N MET A 88 4.97 0.46 9.61
CA MET A 88 5.68 -0.70 9.07
C MET A 88 7.01 -0.98 9.82
N ARG A 89 7.65 0.05 10.38
CA ARG A 89 8.83 -0.10 11.24
C ARG A 89 8.49 -0.78 12.58
N LEU A 90 7.33 -0.47 13.15
CA LEU A 90 6.88 -0.99 14.45
C LEU A 90 6.19 -2.36 14.33
N ALA A 91 5.41 -2.55 13.28
CA ALA A 91 4.59 -3.72 13.05
C ALA A 91 4.77 -4.19 11.61
N LEU A 92 5.89 -4.89 11.35
CA LEU A 92 6.12 -5.50 10.06
C LEU A 92 4.95 -6.45 9.73
N PRO A 93 4.25 -6.24 8.59
CA PRO A 93 3.18 -7.12 8.14
C PRO A 93 3.61 -8.58 8.01
N LEU A 94 4.90 -8.79 7.75
CA LEU A 94 5.53 -10.09 7.58
C LEU A 94 6.60 -10.28 8.65
N GLN A 95 6.20 -10.72 9.84
CA GLN A 95 7.15 -11.12 10.89
C GLN A 95 7.99 -12.30 10.39
N GLY A 96 9.31 -12.13 10.30
CA GLY A 96 10.26 -13.21 10.00
C GLY A 96 10.81 -13.28 8.57
N ALA A 97 10.45 -12.35 7.67
CA ALA A 97 11.22 -12.14 6.45
C ALA A 97 12.53 -11.42 6.82
N PHE A 98 13.66 -12.10 6.60
CA PHE A 98 14.99 -11.66 7.04
C PHE A 98 15.41 -10.29 6.45
N PRO A 99 16.26 -9.52 7.17
CA PRO A 99 16.86 -8.29 6.67
C PRO A 99 17.84 -8.51 5.51
#